data_AF-A0A2M6ZTV5-F1
#
_entry.id   AF-A0A2M6ZTV5-F1
#
_cell.length_a   1.000
_cell.length_b   1.000
_cell.length_c   1.000
_cell.angle_alpha   90.00
_cell.angle_beta   90.00
_cell.angle_gamma   90.00
#
_symmetry.space_group_name_H-M   'P 1'
#
loop_
_entity.id
_entity.type
_entity.pdbx_description
1 polymer ?
#
loop_
_entity_poly.entity_id
_entity_poly.type
_entity_poly.pdbx_seq_one_letter_code
_entity_poly.pdbx_strand_id
1 'polypeptide(L)'
;MKKVLLLAVVFALVPLVVSASTPTCTNATFTGKVVESISPDLKGKPVEVVMQQVGNKCVRNAKIGNDTEEWTTIDDKTLVQKEFGPDGKVATTYTALYENGKYNIKCDAARKNCDAGIDSRNNWTLTLSPDTNTFTYTVYGVDSAKKADPNAPILKRHEFVLHKKQ
;
A
#
# COMPACT_ATOMS: atom_id res chain seq x y z
N MET A 1 -60.32 -38.53 -1.16
CA MET A 1 -59.54 -37.42 -0.56
C MET A 1 -58.12 -37.51 -1.09
N LYS A 2 -57.69 -36.58 -1.97
CA LYS A 2 -56.36 -36.56 -2.59
C LYS A 2 -55.34 -36.00 -1.59
N LYS A 3 -54.31 -36.78 -1.24
CA LYS A 3 -53.16 -36.30 -0.47
C LYS A 3 -52.12 -35.75 -1.44
N VAL A 4 -51.89 -34.45 -1.39
CA VAL A 4 -50.80 -33.77 -2.10
C VAL A 4 -49.56 -33.87 -1.21
N LEU A 5 -48.54 -34.59 -1.65
CA LEU A 5 -47.21 -34.51 -1.04
C LEU A 5 -46.53 -33.24 -1.56
N LEU A 6 -46.31 -32.26 -0.68
CA LEU A 6 -45.36 -31.18 -0.94
C LEU A 6 -43.95 -31.74 -0.78
N LEU A 7 -43.20 -31.76 -1.87
CA LEU A 7 -41.76 -32.00 -1.87
C LEU A 7 -41.06 -30.71 -1.40
N ALA A 8 -40.54 -30.70 -0.17
CA ALA A 8 -39.71 -29.61 0.31
C ALA A 8 -38.31 -29.73 -0.32
N VAL A 9 -38.00 -28.86 -1.28
CA VAL A 9 -36.64 -28.72 -1.82
C VAL A 9 -35.81 -27.94 -0.81
N VAL A 10 -35.01 -28.66 -0.02
CA VAL A 10 -33.99 -28.06 0.85
C VAL A 10 -32.84 -27.61 -0.04
N PHE A 11 -32.80 -26.32 -0.35
CA PHE A 11 -31.60 -25.69 -0.90
C PHE A 11 -30.53 -25.67 0.19
N ALA A 12 -29.61 -26.63 0.14
CA ALA A 12 -28.38 -26.58 0.91
C ALA A 12 -27.56 -25.39 0.39
N LEU A 13 -27.59 -24.27 1.13
CA LEU A 13 -26.67 -23.15 0.97
C LEU A 13 -25.26 -23.66 1.31
N VAL A 14 -24.55 -24.17 0.31
CA VAL A 14 -23.12 -24.42 0.44
C VAL A 14 -22.43 -23.06 0.44
N PRO A 15 -21.76 -22.66 1.53
CA PRO A 15 -20.98 -21.42 1.51
C PRO A 15 -19.87 -21.56 0.47
N LEU A 16 -19.95 -20.76 -0.59
CA LEU A 16 -18.87 -20.56 -1.54
C LEU A 16 -17.70 -19.95 -0.77
N VAL A 17 -16.73 -20.80 -0.40
CA VAL A 17 -15.43 -20.33 0.06
C VAL A 17 -14.73 -19.77 -1.17
N VAL A 18 -14.86 -18.45 -1.39
CA VAL A 18 -14.06 -17.74 -2.38
C VAL A 18 -12.63 -17.77 -1.87
N SER A 19 -11.83 -18.71 -2.37
CA SER A 19 -10.39 -18.72 -2.15
C SER A 19 -9.81 -17.40 -2.64
N ALA A 20 -9.09 -16.71 -1.77
CA ALA A 20 -8.34 -15.51 -2.14
C ALA A 20 -7.43 -15.87 -3.33
N SER A 21 -7.49 -15.10 -4.40
CA SER A 21 -6.67 -15.39 -5.57
C SER A 21 -5.22 -15.02 -5.28
N THR A 22 -4.31 -15.74 -5.93
CA THR A 22 -2.87 -15.57 -5.73
C THR A 22 -2.38 -14.41 -6.59
N PRO A 23 -1.72 -13.39 -6.01
CA PRO A 23 -1.22 -12.26 -6.77
C PRO A 23 -0.12 -12.73 -7.72
N THR A 24 -0.16 -12.17 -8.94
CA THR A 24 0.85 -12.41 -9.97
C THR A 24 1.49 -11.09 -10.39
N CYS A 25 2.80 -11.11 -10.58
CA CYS A 25 3.56 -9.98 -11.10
C CYS A 25 4.74 -10.47 -11.94
N THR A 26 5.14 -9.63 -12.90
CA THR A 26 6.36 -9.82 -13.67
C THR A 26 7.51 -9.12 -12.97
N ASN A 27 8.69 -9.75 -12.95
CA ASN A 27 9.90 -9.09 -12.45
C ASN A 27 10.16 -7.80 -13.25
N ALA A 28 10.32 -6.70 -12.53
CA ALA A 28 10.54 -5.39 -13.15
C ALA A 28 11.27 -4.47 -12.19
N THR A 29 12.03 -3.52 -12.75
CA THR A 29 12.60 -2.40 -11.99
C THR A 29 11.90 -1.12 -12.43
N PHE A 30 11.46 -0.32 -11.48
CA PHE A 30 10.91 1.01 -11.71
C PHE A 30 11.89 2.04 -11.17
N THR A 31 12.08 3.13 -11.90
CA THR A 31 12.98 4.22 -11.48
C THR A 31 12.29 5.55 -11.67
N GLY A 32 12.68 6.53 -10.86
CA GLY A 32 12.19 7.89 -10.95
C GLY A 32 12.82 8.76 -9.88
N LYS A 33 12.08 9.78 -9.46
CA LYS A 33 12.50 10.71 -8.42
C LYS A 33 11.32 11.15 -7.58
N VAL A 34 11.61 11.66 -6.40
CA VAL A 34 10.64 12.39 -5.59
C VAL A 34 10.27 13.68 -6.30
N VAL A 35 9.01 13.78 -6.77
CA VAL A 35 8.52 14.93 -7.52
C VAL A 35 8.21 16.08 -6.57
N GLU A 36 7.48 15.78 -5.50
CA GLU A 36 7.11 16.73 -4.46
C GLU A 36 7.36 16.11 -3.09
N SER A 37 7.83 16.91 -2.14
CA SER A 37 8.09 16.48 -0.78
C SER A 37 8.10 17.68 0.16
N ILE A 38 7.35 17.61 1.26
CA ILE A 38 7.48 18.61 2.32
C ILE A 38 8.79 18.47 3.10
N SER A 39 9.44 17.30 3.04
CA SER A 39 10.80 17.08 3.53
C SER A 39 11.77 17.52 2.42
N PRO A 40 12.43 18.68 2.53
CA PRO A 40 13.18 19.27 1.42
C PRO A 40 14.37 18.39 0.98
N ASP A 41 14.92 17.62 1.91
CA ASP A 41 15.99 16.65 1.72
C ASP A 41 15.59 15.46 0.85
N LEU A 42 14.30 15.12 0.81
CA LEU A 42 13.78 14.07 -0.08
C LEU A 42 13.47 14.60 -1.49
N LYS A 43 13.16 15.89 -1.66
CA LYS A 43 12.75 16.43 -2.98
C LYS A 43 13.85 16.22 -4.02
N GLY A 44 13.49 15.60 -5.14
CA GLY A 44 14.43 15.28 -6.23
C GLY A 44 15.35 14.07 -5.98
N LYS A 45 15.28 13.40 -4.82
CA LYS A 45 16.05 12.18 -4.58
C LYS A 45 15.65 11.07 -5.55
N PRO A 46 16.60 10.21 -5.98
CA PRO A 46 16.28 9.07 -6.81
C PRO A 46 15.43 8.08 -6.02
N VAL A 47 14.51 7.44 -6.74
CA VAL A 47 13.70 6.35 -6.23
C VAL A 47 13.84 5.17 -7.18
N GLU A 48 14.14 4.00 -6.62
CA GLU A 48 14.16 2.74 -7.34
C GLU A 48 13.24 1.74 -6.63
N VAL A 49 12.45 1.00 -7.40
CA VAL A 49 11.59 -0.07 -6.89
C VAL A 49 11.83 -1.33 -7.70
N VAL A 50 12.28 -2.38 -7.05
CA VAL A 50 12.47 -3.70 -7.67
C VAL A 50 11.30 -4.59 -7.28
N MET A 51 10.49 -4.96 -8.28
CA MET A 51 9.35 -5.86 -8.15
C MET A 51 9.75 -7.28 -8.54
N GLN A 52 9.38 -8.26 -7.70
CA GLN A 52 9.66 -9.67 -7.90
C GLN A 52 8.50 -10.55 -7.46
N GLN A 53 8.26 -11.63 -8.19
CA GLN A 53 7.42 -12.73 -7.72
C GLN A 53 8.22 -13.61 -6.75
N VAL A 54 7.76 -13.77 -5.51
CA VAL A 54 8.36 -14.65 -4.50
C VAL A 54 7.30 -15.60 -3.99
N GLY A 55 7.31 -16.84 -4.49
CA GLY A 55 6.25 -17.80 -4.21
C GLY A 55 4.89 -17.27 -4.70
N ASN A 56 3.91 -17.22 -3.79
CA ASN A 56 2.55 -16.73 -4.05
C ASN A 56 2.39 -15.23 -3.73
N LYS A 57 3.49 -14.46 -3.72
CA LYS A 57 3.50 -13.04 -3.32
C LYS A 57 4.21 -12.18 -4.36
N CYS A 58 3.79 -10.92 -4.42
CA CYS A 58 4.49 -9.88 -5.16
C CYS A 58 5.21 -8.96 -4.19
N VAL A 59 6.53 -9.04 -4.18
CA VAL A 59 7.40 -8.25 -3.30
C VAL A 59 7.98 -7.09 -4.09
N ARG A 60 7.95 -5.89 -3.51
CA ARG A 60 8.49 -4.67 -4.09
C ARG A 60 9.44 -4.05 -3.09
N ASN A 61 10.72 -4.02 -3.39
CA ASN A 61 11.73 -3.39 -2.56
C ASN A 61 12.00 -1.99 -3.10
N ALA A 62 11.70 -0.97 -2.31
CA ALA A 62 11.86 0.42 -2.66
C ALA A 62 13.08 1.01 -1.96
N LYS A 63 13.88 1.77 -2.70
CA LYS A 63 14.95 2.61 -2.18
C LYS A 63 14.62 4.06 -2.51
N ILE A 64 14.44 4.89 -1.49
CA ILE A 64 14.06 6.30 -1.60
C ILE A 64 15.19 7.12 -0.97
N GLY A 65 16.12 7.62 -1.79
CA GLY A 65 17.36 8.20 -1.25
C GLY A 65 18.15 7.16 -0.44
N ASN A 66 18.22 7.35 0.89
CA ASN A 66 18.88 6.43 1.82
C ASN A 66 17.90 5.48 2.53
N ASP A 67 16.60 5.74 2.43
CA ASP A 67 15.57 4.96 3.10
C ASP A 67 15.18 3.75 2.27
N THR A 68 14.73 2.68 2.95
CA THR A 68 14.32 1.44 2.31
C THR A 68 12.94 1.02 2.80
N GLU A 69 12.09 0.57 1.89
CA GLU A 69 10.79 0.00 2.19
C GLU A 69 10.58 -1.31 1.43
N GLU A 70 9.72 -2.18 1.95
CA GLU A 70 9.23 -3.39 1.28
C GLU A 70 7.71 -3.35 1.23
N TRP A 71 7.13 -3.50 0.04
CA TRP A 71 5.68 -3.65 -0.16
C TRP A 71 5.37 -5.03 -0.72
N THR A 72 4.71 -5.86 0.10
CA THR A 72 4.36 -7.24 -0.24
C THR A 72 2.86 -7.38 -0.43
N THR A 73 2.41 -7.68 -1.64
CA THR A 73 1.03 -8.12 -1.91
C THR A 73 0.93 -9.60 -1.56
N ILE A 74 0.10 -9.94 -0.57
CA ILE A 74 -0.05 -11.32 -0.06
C ILE A 74 -1.29 -12.03 -0.60
N ASP A 75 -2.27 -11.27 -1.08
CA ASP A 75 -3.47 -11.70 -1.79
C ASP A 75 -3.94 -10.55 -2.72
N ASP A 76 -5.01 -10.73 -3.47
CA ASP A 76 -5.54 -9.73 -4.42
C ASP A 76 -5.85 -8.36 -3.80
N LYS A 77 -6.10 -8.32 -2.49
CA LYS A 77 -6.59 -7.14 -1.79
C LYS A 77 -5.64 -6.64 -0.71
N THR A 78 -4.71 -7.47 -0.24
CA THR A 78 -3.91 -7.13 0.93
C THR A 78 -2.47 -6.83 0.56
N LEU A 79 -2.00 -5.67 1.00
CA LEU A 79 -0.61 -5.27 0.97
C LEU A 79 -0.07 -5.15 2.40
N VAL A 80 1.13 -5.68 2.63
CA VAL A 80 1.93 -5.43 3.82
C VAL A 80 3.10 -4.54 3.44
N GLN A 81 3.20 -3.37 4.06
CA GLN A 81 4.37 -2.50 3.97
C GLN A 81 5.25 -2.68 5.18
N LYS A 82 6.56 -2.73 4.97
CA LYS A 82 7.58 -2.58 6.01
C LYS A 82 8.48 -1.41 5.68
N GLU A 83 8.73 -0.57 6.67
CA GLU A 83 9.76 0.47 6.59
C GLU A 83 10.95 0.01 7.43
N PHE A 84 12.16 0.25 6.91
CA PHE A 84 13.39 -0.20 7.54
C PHE A 84 14.15 0.98 8.14
N GLY A 85 14.64 0.80 9.36
CA GLY A 85 15.52 1.77 10.00
C GLY A 85 16.94 1.77 9.41
N PRO A 86 17.79 2.73 9.82
CA PRO A 86 19.17 2.81 9.34
C PRO A 86 20.03 1.58 9.66
N ASP A 87 19.65 0.77 10.66
CA ASP A 87 20.30 -0.48 11.01
C ASP A 87 19.84 -1.68 10.16
N GLY A 88 18.97 -1.44 9.18
CA GLY A 88 18.41 -2.46 8.29
C GLY A 88 17.33 -3.33 8.91
N LYS A 89 16.87 -3.04 10.13
CA LYS A 89 15.76 -3.76 10.76
C LYS A 89 14.42 -3.10 10.45
N VAL A 90 13.35 -3.89 10.51
CA VAL A 90 11.98 -3.40 10.36
C VAL A 90 11.68 -2.44 11.51
N ALA A 91 11.46 -1.17 11.18
CA ALA A 91 11.09 -0.12 12.13
C ALA A 91 9.57 -0.11 12.37
N THR A 92 8.78 -0.34 11.31
CA THR A 92 7.32 -0.37 11.38
C THR A 92 6.73 -1.24 10.28
N THR A 93 5.48 -1.63 10.46
CA THR A 93 4.71 -2.44 9.52
C THR A 93 3.28 -1.92 9.45
N TYR A 94 2.77 -1.83 8.22
CA TYR A 94 1.41 -1.42 7.91
C TYR A 94 0.73 -2.47 7.06
N THR A 95 -0.59 -2.59 7.23
CA THR A 95 -1.45 -3.40 6.38
C THR A 95 -2.41 -2.48 5.66
N ALA A 96 -2.54 -2.66 4.35
CA ALA A 96 -3.44 -1.89 3.51
C ALA A 96 -4.34 -2.80 2.68
N LEU A 97 -5.54 -2.30 2.44
CA LEU A 97 -6.52 -2.96 1.57
C LEU A 97 -6.59 -2.23 0.22
N TYR A 98 -6.76 -3.02 -0.83
CA TYR A 98 -6.97 -2.55 -2.19
C TYR A 98 -8.42 -2.13 -2.38
N GLU A 99 -8.62 -0.84 -2.65
CA GLU A 99 -9.94 -0.25 -2.86
C GLU A 99 -9.84 0.81 -3.96
N ASN A 100 -10.77 0.79 -4.92
CA ASN A 100 -10.87 1.77 -6.00
C ASN A 100 -9.54 1.98 -6.78
N GLY A 101 -8.85 0.89 -7.09
CA GLY A 101 -7.65 0.93 -7.93
C GLY A 101 -6.32 1.12 -7.18
N LYS A 102 -6.34 1.26 -5.85
CA LYS A 102 -5.15 1.61 -5.05
C LYS A 102 -5.13 0.91 -3.70
N TYR A 103 -3.94 0.69 -3.15
CA TYR A 103 -3.77 0.32 -1.74
C TYR A 103 -3.77 1.59 -0.89
N ASN A 104 -4.65 1.65 0.11
CA ASN A 104 -4.72 2.78 1.04
C ASN A 104 -4.06 2.39 2.35
N ILE A 105 -2.87 2.93 2.59
CA ILE A 105 -2.11 2.69 3.81
C ILE A 105 -2.40 3.84 4.76
N LYS A 106 -2.74 3.50 6.01
CA LYS A 106 -3.10 4.46 7.04
C LYS A 106 -2.20 4.27 8.24
N CYS A 107 -1.89 5.39 8.88
CA CYS A 107 -1.46 5.32 10.26
C CYS A 107 -2.60 4.75 11.12
N ASP A 108 -2.31 3.72 11.92
CA ASP A 108 -3.26 3.23 12.91
C ASP A 108 -3.49 4.31 13.96
N ALA A 109 -4.71 4.83 14.05
CA ALA A 109 -5.08 5.89 14.98
C ALA A 109 -4.88 5.51 16.46
N ALA A 110 -4.81 4.21 16.79
CA ALA A 110 -4.47 3.73 18.12
C ALA A 110 -2.97 3.88 18.45
N ARG A 111 -2.11 4.05 17.44
CA ARG A 111 -0.68 4.33 17.61
C ARG A 111 -0.48 5.85 17.73
N LYS A 112 -0.01 6.29 18.89
CA LYS A 112 0.29 7.72 19.14
C LYS A 112 1.33 8.32 18.18
N ASN A 113 2.19 7.49 17.59
CA ASN A 113 3.15 7.87 16.56
C ASN A 113 3.14 6.76 15.50
N CYS A 114 2.69 7.06 14.28
CA CYS A 114 3.22 6.36 13.12
C CYS A 114 4.56 6.98 12.76
N ASP A 115 5.43 6.21 12.12
CA ASP A 115 6.82 6.52 11.76
C ASP A 115 7.44 7.78 12.41
N ALA A 116 8.36 7.60 13.36
CA ALA A 116 9.13 8.62 14.07
C ALA A 116 8.58 10.08 14.05
N GLY A 117 7.35 10.29 14.53
CA GLY A 117 6.75 11.63 14.69
C GLY A 117 5.85 12.11 13.55
N ILE A 118 5.44 11.23 12.65
CA ILE A 118 4.38 11.45 11.67
C ILE A 118 3.01 11.53 12.36
N ASP A 119 2.21 12.52 11.94
CA ASP A 119 0.85 12.76 12.41
C ASP A 119 -0.09 11.59 12.06
N SER A 120 -0.98 11.22 12.98
CA SER A 120 -1.86 10.06 12.80
C SER A 120 -2.93 10.23 11.71
N ARG A 121 -3.15 11.46 11.25
CA ARG A 121 -4.03 11.77 10.11
C ARG A 121 -3.38 11.47 8.76
N ASN A 122 -2.08 11.14 8.74
CA ASN A 122 -1.39 10.81 7.51
C ASN A 122 -1.87 9.47 6.94
N ASN A 123 -2.02 9.46 5.62
CA ASN A 123 -2.37 8.30 4.81
C ASN A 123 -1.57 8.36 3.52
N TRP A 124 -1.32 7.22 2.91
CA TRP A 124 -0.64 7.18 1.63
C TRP A 124 -1.22 6.10 0.74
N THR A 125 -1.11 6.33 -0.55
CA THR A 125 -1.72 5.51 -1.57
C THR A 125 -0.66 4.96 -2.49
N LEU A 126 -0.69 3.65 -2.72
CA LEU A 126 0.16 2.97 -3.67
C LEU A 126 -0.71 2.50 -4.84
N THR A 127 -0.37 2.96 -6.03
CA THR A 127 -1.06 2.62 -7.28
C THR A 127 -0.07 1.99 -8.24
N LEU A 128 -0.35 0.76 -8.69
CA LEU A 128 0.23 0.25 -9.92
C LEU A 128 -0.74 0.56 -11.06
N SER A 129 -0.25 1.23 -12.09
CA SER A 129 -1.03 1.43 -13.29
C SER A 129 -1.42 0.09 -13.93
N PRO A 130 -2.63 -0.06 -14.48
CA PRO A 130 -3.08 -1.28 -15.17
C PRO A 130 -2.17 -1.69 -16.33
N ASP A 131 -1.45 -0.74 -16.93
CA ASP A 131 -0.48 -0.98 -18.01
C ASP A 131 0.88 -1.51 -17.51
N THR A 132 1.04 -1.67 -16.20
CA THR A 132 2.26 -2.12 -15.49
C THR A 132 3.51 -1.25 -15.69
N ASN A 133 3.39 -0.10 -16.37
CA ASN A 133 4.54 0.73 -16.74
C ASN A 133 4.79 1.87 -15.75
N THR A 134 3.76 2.25 -14.98
CA THR A 134 3.85 3.35 -14.01
C THR A 134 3.49 2.87 -12.61
N PHE A 135 4.31 3.27 -11.65
CA PHE A 135 4.09 3.08 -10.23
C PHE A 135 4.02 4.45 -9.57
N THR A 136 2.93 4.72 -8.85
CA THR A 136 2.74 5.98 -8.14
C THR A 136 2.54 5.71 -6.66
N TYR A 137 3.30 6.43 -5.85
CA TYR A 137 3.12 6.46 -4.40
C TYR A 137 2.96 7.90 -3.96
N THR A 138 1.87 8.16 -3.24
CA THR A 138 1.51 9.52 -2.80
C THR A 138 1.17 9.49 -1.32
N VAL A 139 1.80 10.37 -0.55
CA VAL A 139 1.50 10.59 0.87
C VAL A 139 0.65 11.83 1.01
N TYR A 140 -0.45 11.72 1.74
CA TYR A 140 -1.28 12.82 2.19
C TYR A 140 -1.20 12.92 3.71
N GLY A 141 -1.18 14.14 4.23
CA GLY A 141 -1.04 14.31 5.66
C GLY A 141 -0.99 15.75 6.10
N VAL A 142 -0.86 15.92 7.42
CA VAL A 142 -0.69 17.22 8.03
C VAL A 142 0.78 17.58 8.01
N ASP A 143 1.09 18.85 7.70
CA ASP A 143 2.44 19.39 7.85
C ASP A 143 2.96 19.12 9.26
N SER A 144 4.18 18.57 9.38
CA SER A 144 4.79 18.25 10.67
C SER A 144 4.86 19.47 11.60
N ALA A 145 4.98 20.69 11.07
CA ALA A 145 4.95 21.93 11.84
C ALA A 145 3.55 22.28 12.39
N LYS A 146 2.49 21.72 11.80
CA LYS A 146 1.08 21.98 12.16
C LYS A 146 0.41 20.81 12.88
N LYS A 147 1.15 19.75 13.22
CA LYS A 147 0.57 18.56 13.88
C LYS A 147 -0.15 18.83 15.20
N ALA A 148 0.20 19.92 15.89
CA ALA A 148 -0.45 20.34 17.13
C ALA A 148 -1.86 20.97 16.90
N ASP A 149 -2.15 21.43 15.69
CA ASP A 149 -3.46 21.98 15.33
C ASP A 149 -4.40 20.84 14.87
N PRO A 150 -5.49 20.55 15.61
CA PRO A 150 -6.44 19.51 15.23
C PRO A 150 -7.18 19.81 13.91
N ASN A 151 -7.23 21.08 13.49
CA ASN A 151 -7.91 21.53 12.27
C ASN A 151 -6.95 21.74 11.09
N ALA A 152 -5.66 21.41 11.25
CA ALA A 152 -4.70 21.53 10.18
C ALA A 152 -5.15 20.75 8.93
N PRO A 153 -5.08 21.35 7.73
CA PRO A 153 -5.53 20.70 6.52
C PRO A 153 -4.65 19.50 6.16
N ILE A 154 -5.28 18.44 5.65
CA ILE A 154 -4.59 17.32 5.03
C ILE A 154 -4.21 17.73 3.61
N LEU A 155 -2.91 17.73 3.32
CA LEU A 155 -2.36 18.13 2.03
C LEU A 155 -1.50 16.99 1.46
N LYS A 156 -1.23 17.03 0.15
CA LYS A 156 -0.24 16.13 -0.45
C LYS A 156 1.15 16.47 0.13
N ARG A 157 1.79 15.48 0.76
CA ARG A 157 3.09 15.59 1.41
C ARG A 157 4.23 15.13 0.52
N HIS A 158 4.09 13.95 -0.09
CA HIS A 158 5.11 13.34 -0.94
C HIS A 158 4.46 12.74 -2.18
N GLU A 159 5.15 12.81 -3.32
CA GLU A 159 4.76 12.11 -4.54
C GLU A 159 5.98 11.54 -5.25
N PHE A 160 5.91 10.24 -5.51
CA PHE A 160 6.86 9.52 -6.34
C PHE A 160 6.11 9.01 -7.56
N VAL A 161 6.61 9.34 -8.75
CA VAL A 161 6.14 8.78 -10.01
C VAL A 161 7.32 8.04 -10.62
N LEU A 162 7.17 6.74 -10.79
CA LEU A 162 8.21 5.85 -11.26
C LEU A 162 7.77 5.18 -12.56
N HIS A 163 8.72 5.02 -13.46
CA HIS A 163 8.52 4.36 -14.73
C HIS A 163 9.31 3.06 -14.77
N LYS A 164 8.72 2.03 -15.36
CA LYS A 164 9.39 0.77 -15.62
C LYS A 164 10.63 1.04 -16.46
N LYS A 165 11.78 0.56 -15.99
CA LYS A 165 13.06 0.62 -16.69
C LYS A 165 12.94 -0.26 -17.94
N GLN A 166 13.17 0.35 -19.10
CA GLN A 166 13.22 -0.34 -20.39
C GLN A 166 14.48 -1.20 -20.50
#